data_AF-C8V028-F1
#
_entry.id   AF-C8V028-F1
#
_cell.length_a   1.000
_cell.length_b   1.000
_cell.length_c   1.000
_cell.angle_alpha   90.00
_cell.angle_beta   90.00
_cell.angle_gamma   90.00
#
_symmetry.space_group_name_H-M   'P 1'
#
loop_
_entity.id
_entity.type
_entity.pdbx_description
1 polymer ?
#
loop_
_entity_poly.entity_id
_entity_poly.type
_entity_poly.pdbx_seq_one_letter_code
_entity_poly.pdbx_strand_id
1 'polypeptide(L)'
;MRKKFDHENHSPPFVCAAGSFFLRAPTRSGMLVLIRISVQLPAGNQRHLVRLRHTAETPPPTYTSSFLFSPHQFFRRYPQKSSITMLGRCGRQASRLLPRPVTARPPSLQWQRMVSSSRDGQQSLLTAPLEQADPSVYNILQKEKKRQQHFINLIPSENFTSQAVLDALGSVMQNKYSEGYPGARYYGGNEHIDEAERLCQQRALETFRLSPEEWGVNVQPLSGSPANLYAISALLNTHDRLMGLDLPHGGHLSHGYQTPTKKISFISKYFETLPYRLDESTGLIDYESLEKQALLYRPKLIIAGTSAYSRLIDYPRMRQIADNAGAYLMSDMAHISGLVAAGVIPSPFAHSDVVTTTTHKSLRGPRGAMIFYRKGIRRTDKKGNQEMYDLEGPINASVFPGHQGGPHNHTITALAVALQQAQSTEFKTYQETVLANAKSLAERLGGSTSSGGLGYNIVSGGTDNHLVLVDLKNRGVDGARVERVLELCGVASNKNTVPGDRSALKPGGLRLGTPAMTTRGFQPEDFRRVADIVDRAVTITQKLDKSAKESAASKGVKNPNTVKAFLEYVGNGEEISEIVQLRQEVEDWAGTFNLPWAKE
;
A
#
# COMPACT_ATOMS: atom_id res chain seq x y z
N MET A 1 24.18 -1.02 56.38
CA MET A 1 25.62 -0.69 56.54
C MET A 1 26.36 -1.06 55.26
N ARG A 2 27.29 -0.21 54.84
CA ARG A 2 28.00 -0.17 53.54
C ARG A 2 28.65 -1.50 53.15
N LYS A 3 28.56 -1.88 51.86
CA LYS A 3 29.66 -2.50 51.11
C LYS A 3 29.60 -2.06 49.64
N LYS A 4 30.72 -1.49 49.19
CA LYS A 4 31.04 -1.03 47.84
C LYS A 4 31.05 -2.21 46.87
N PHE A 5 30.62 -1.97 45.63
CA PHE A 5 31.06 -2.76 44.47
C PHE A 5 31.49 -1.79 43.38
N ASP A 6 32.76 -1.91 43.01
CA ASP A 6 33.40 -1.26 41.87
C ASP A 6 32.85 -1.86 40.57
N HIS A 7 32.51 -1.00 39.61
CA HIS A 7 32.20 -1.41 38.24
C HIS A 7 33.40 -1.07 37.34
N GLU A 8 34.17 -2.10 36.99
CA GLU A 8 35.07 -2.07 35.83
C GLU A 8 34.25 -2.19 34.54
N ASN A 9 34.31 -1.15 33.71
CA ASN A 9 33.77 -1.16 32.35
C ASN A 9 34.86 -1.64 31.38
N HIS A 10 34.74 -2.87 30.88
CA HIS A 10 35.44 -3.30 29.67
C HIS A 10 34.64 -2.92 28.43
N SER A 11 35.18 -1.99 27.62
CA SER A 11 34.73 -1.73 26.25
C SER A 11 35.69 -2.42 25.27
N PRO A 12 35.22 -3.10 24.21
CA PRO A 12 36.07 -3.64 23.15
C PRO A 12 36.56 -2.51 22.19
N PRO A 13 37.66 -2.71 21.46
CA PRO A 13 38.36 -1.63 20.75
C PRO A 13 37.63 -1.18 19.48
N PHE A 14 37.60 0.15 19.27
CA PHE A 14 37.20 0.79 18.02
C PHE A 14 38.25 0.54 16.93
N VAL A 15 37.82 -0.01 15.79
CA VAL A 15 38.59 0.00 14.54
C VAL A 15 38.33 1.34 13.84
N CYS A 16 39.33 2.19 13.71
CA CYS A 16 39.29 3.39 12.87
C CYS A 16 39.39 2.99 11.39
N ALA A 17 38.30 3.15 10.63
CA ALA A 17 38.34 3.15 9.17
C ALA A 17 38.51 4.59 8.67
N ALA A 18 39.59 4.86 7.95
CA ALA A 18 39.79 6.13 7.24
C ALA A 18 38.83 6.23 6.05
N GLY A 19 37.93 7.22 6.05
CA GLY A 19 37.01 7.49 4.95
C GLY A 19 37.46 8.68 4.12
N SER A 20 37.66 8.49 2.82
CA SER A 20 37.83 9.57 1.84
C SER A 20 36.46 10.04 1.34
N PHE A 21 36.20 11.34 1.35
CA PHE A 21 34.98 11.93 0.75
C PHE A 21 35.30 12.63 -0.56
N PHE A 22 34.48 12.40 -1.60
CA PHE A 22 34.51 13.12 -2.87
C PHE A 22 33.23 13.97 -3.00
N LEU A 23 33.38 15.27 -3.25
CA LEU A 23 32.27 16.18 -3.57
C LEU A 23 32.30 16.50 -5.07
N ARG A 24 31.17 16.34 -5.75
CA ARG A 24 30.95 16.76 -7.14
C ARG A 24 30.33 18.16 -7.15
N ALA A 25 30.96 19.10 -7.86
CA ALA A 25 30.36 20.38 -8.23
C ALA A 25 30.46 20.55 -9.76
N PRO A 26 29.41 21.03 -10.45
CA PRO A 26 29.45 21.21 -11.90
C PRO A 26 30.05 22.58 -12.28
N THR A 27 30.94 22.62 -13.27
CA THR A 27 31.37 23.85 -13.93
C THR A 27 31.22 23.76 -15.45
N ARG A 28 30.98 24.92 -16.09
CA ARG A 28 30.48 25.12 -17.46
C ARG A 28 31.41 24.73 -18.63
N SER A 29 32.50 24.02 -18.39
CA SER A 29 33.43 23.57 -19.41
C SER A 29 34.00 22.23 -18.96
N GLY A 30 33.44 21.13 -19.49
CA GLY A 30 33.56 19.75 -18.98
C GLY A 30 34.96 19.16 -18.89
N MET A 31 35.76 19.60 -17.91
CA MET A 31 37.03 18.99 -17.52
C MET A 31 37.01 18.71 -16.01
N LEU A 32 37.25 17.45 -15.63
CA LEU A 32 37.19 16.97 -14.24
C LEU A 32 38.51 17.28 -13.52
N VAL A 33 38.47 17.97 -12.37
CA VAL A 33 39.64 18.15 -11.48
C VAL A 33 39.37 17.47 -10.14
N LEU A 34 40.26 16.57 -9.73
CA LEU A 34 40.24 15.88 -8.44
C LEU A 34 41.09 16.66 -7.44
N ILE A 35 40.46 17.25 -6.40
CA ILE A 35 41.17 17.92 -5.31
C ILE A 35 41.13 17.02 -4.07
N ARG A 36 42.31 16.69 -3.53
CA ARG A 36 42.47 15.89 -2.30
C ARG A 36 42.76 16.85 -1.14
N ILE A 37 41.89 16.87 -0.12
CA ILE A 37 42.12 17.61 1.13
C ILE A 37 42.39 16.60 2.24
N SER A 38 43.50 16.78 2.97
CA SER A 38 43.84 15.98 4.14
C SER A 38 43.69 16.85 5.39
N VAL A 39 42.91 16.39 6.38
CA VAL A 39 42.74 17.07 7.67
C VAL A 39 43.48 16.28 8.74
N GLN A 40 44.37 16.94 9.47
CA GLN A 40 45.15 16.37 10.57
C GLN A 40 44.68 17.05 11.87
N LEU A 41 44.14 16.29 12.82
CA LEU A 41 43.74 16.81 14.13
C LEU A 41 44.84 16.47 15.16
N PRO A 42 45.32 17.43 15.98
CA PRO A 42 46.29 17.13 17.03
C PRO A 42 45.62 16.55 18.28
N ALA A 43 46.30 15.59 18.90
CA ALA A 43 45.98 15.02 20.21
C ALA A 43 46.67 15.81 21.33
N GLY A 44 45.98 16.06 22.46
CA GLY A 44 46.62 16.61 23.65
C GLY A 44 45.65 17.01 24.78
N ASN A 45 45.70 16.25 25.87
CA ASN A 45 45.09 16.52 27.18
C ASN A 45 45.58 17.86 27.78
N GLN A 46 44.69 18.63 28.41
CA GLN A 46 44.92 19.21 29.75
C GLN A 46 43.63 19.78 30.37
N ARG A 47 43.49 19.55 31.68
CA ARG A 47 42.43 20.07 32.56
C ARG A 47 42.62 21.56 32.79
N HIS A 48 41.54 22.34 32.93
CA HIS A 48 41.38 23.34 34.01
C HIS A 48 39.93 23.87 34.10
N LEU A 49 39.42 23.94 35.33
CA LEU A 49 38.24 24.71 35.76
C LEU A 49 38.43 26.20 35.46
N VAL A 50 37.38 26.93 35.04
CA VAL A 50 37.04 28.27 35.58
C VAL A 50 35.52 28.53 35.46
N ARG A 51 34.97 29.15 36.51
CA ARG A 51 33.59 29.61 36.75
C ARG A 51 33.22 30.89 35.97
N LEU A 52 31.91 31.05 35.78
CA LEU A 52 31.09 32.22 35.38
C LEU A 52 31.53 33.61 35.88
N ARG A 53 31.30 34.67 35.06
CA ARG A 53 30.41 35.83 35.38
C ARG A 53 30.27 36.90 34.25
N HIS A 54 29.12 37.59 34.31
CA HIS A 54 28.55 38.69 33.50
C HIS A 54 29.39 39.98 33.32
N THR A 55 29.16 40.76 32.24
CA THR A 55 28.31 42.00 32.11
C THR A 55 28.53 42.63 30.71
N ALA A 56 27.50 42.83 29.88
CA ALA A 56 26.70 44.05 29.61
C ALA A 56 27.40 45.14 28.75
N GLU A 57 26.86 45.45 27.55
CA GLU A 57 26.45 46.79 27.06
C GLU A 57 26.12 46.83 25.53
N THR A 58 25.13 47.66 25.22
CA THR A 58 24.31 48.02 24.02
C THR A 58 25.02 48.79 22.87
N PRO A 59 24.37 49.25 21.73
CA PRO A 59 23.20 48.82 20.93
C PRO A 59 23.45 48.93 19.35
N PRO A 60 22.51 49.32 18.43
CA PRO A 60 22.31 48.61 17.13
C PRO A 60 22.66 49.46 15.88
N PRO A 61 22.32 49.00 14.66
CA PRO A 61 21.61 49.93 13.78
C PRO A 61 20.43 49.34 13.02
N THR A 62 19.41 50.18 12.90
CA THR A 62 18.25 50.17 12.01
C THR A 62 18.63 50.37 10.54
N TYR A 63 17.92 49.73 9.61
CA TYR A 63 17.62 50.34 8.30
C TYR A 63 16.23 49.89 7.81
N THR A 64 15.34 50.88 7.69
CA THR A 64 14.14 50.88 6.84
C THR A 64 14.49 51.48 5.48
N SER A 65 14.05 50.88 4.38
CA SER A 65 13.38 51.61 3.29
C SER A 65 12.85 50.67 2.21
N SER A 66 11.56 50.83 1.97
CA SER A 66 10.71 50.41 0.85
C SER A 66 11.25 50.78 -0.54
N PHE A 67 11.04 49.90 -1.53
CA PHE A 67 10.83 50.28 -2.93
C PHE A 67 9.80 49.36 -3.61
N LEU A 68 8.66 49.96 -3.98
CA LEU A 68 7.76 49.53 -5.05
C LEU A 68 8.34 50.01 -6.38
N PHE A 69 8.33 49.19 -7.43
CA PHE A 69 7.99 49.59 -8.80
C PHE A 69 7.76 48.36 -9.72
N SER A 70 6.77 48.51 -10.61
CA SER A 70 6.11 47.54 -11.48
C SER A 70 6.97 47.05 -12.67
N PRO A 71 6.69 45.87 -13.28
CA PRO A 71 7.43 45.35 -14.43
C PRO A 71 6.85 45.81 -15.78
N HIS A 72 7.70 46.28 -16.69
CA HIS A 72 7.36 46.49 -18.10
C HIS A 72 8.14 45.55 -19.03
N GLN A 73 7.35 44.81 -19.83
CA GLN A 73 7.50 44.57 -21.27
C GLN A 73 8.77 43.91 -21.81
N PHE A 74 8.61 42.66 -22.27
CA PHE A 74 9.09 42.22 -23.59
C PHE A 74 8.13 41.17 -24.16
N PHE A 75 7.21 41.59 -25.02
CA PHE A 75 6.48 40.73 -25.95
C PHE A 75 6.64 41.33 -27.35
N ARG A 76 7.45 40.70 -28.21
CA ARG A 76 7.51 41.04 -29.64
C ARG A 76 6.48 40.21 -30.39
N ARG A 77 5.44 40.90 -30.86
CA ARG A 77 4.47 40.43 -31.88
C ARG A 77 5.12 40.52 -33.27
N TYR A 78 4.93 39.49 -34.09
CA TYR A 78 5.01 39.59 -35.56
C TYR A 78 3.59 39.79 -36.13
N PRO A 79 3.37 40.70 -37.10
CA PRO A 79 2.05 40.91 -37.69
C PRO A 79 1.84 40.10 -38.98
N GLN A 80 0.59 39.65 -39.18
CA GLN A 80 0.03 39.26 -40.47
C GLN A 80 -0.64 40.46 -41.17
N LYS A 81 -0.51 40.51 -42.51
CA LYS A 81 -1.40 41.05 -43.58
C LYS A 81 -0.60 40.89 -44.90
N SER A 82 -1.12 40.54 -46.08
CA SER A 82 -2.31 41.01 -46.81
C SER A 82 -2.55 40.19 -48.11
N SER A 83 -3.73 40.38 -48.71
CA SER A 83 -4.36 39.70 -49.87
C SER A 83 -3.92 40.17 -51.29
N ILE A 84 -4.06 39.26 -52.30
CA ILE A 84 -4.63 39.32 -53.69
C ILE A 84 -4.34 40.61 -54.55
N THR A 85 -3.83 40.63 -55.81
CA THR A 85 -4.41 40.17 -57.11
C THR A 85 -3.52 40.45 -58.36
N MET A 86 -3.61 39.55 -59.37
CA MET A 86 -3.39 39.53 -60.85
C MET A 86 -2.60 40.57 -61.68
N LEU A 87 -1.87 40.04 -62.69
CA LEU A 87 -1.98 40.23 -64.17
C LEU A 87 -0.83 39.40 -64.83
N GLY A 88 -0.90 38.72 -66.00
CA GLY A 88 -1.86 38.70 -67.09
C GLY A 88 -1.55 37.58 -68.14
N ARG A 89 -2.42 37.56 -69.15
CA ARG A 89 -2.65 36.60 -70.26
C ARG A 89 -1.44 36.22 -71.15
N CYS A 90 -1.46 35.04 -71.79
CA CYS A 90 -1.98 34.81 -73.16
C CYS A 90 -1.68 33.37 -73.68
N GLY A 91 -2.57 32.82 -74.52
CA GLY A 91 -2.22 31.78 -75.52
C GLY A 91 -2.83 30.38 -75.38
N ARG A 92 -4.04 30.19 -75.95
CA ARG A 92 -4.50 28.92 -76.58
C ARG A 92 -3.65 28.69 -77.86
N GLN A 93 -3.50 27.53 -78.52
CA GLN A 93 -4.30 26.31 -78.64
C GLN A 93 -3.47 25.20 -79.33
N ALA A 94 -3.96 23.97 -79.20
CA ALA A 94 -3.50 22.68 -79.72
C ALA A 94 -3.05 22.61 -81.19
N SER A 95 -2.12 21.69 -81.50
CA SER A 95 -2.40 20.56 -82.42
C SER A 95 -1.31 19.46 -82.51
N ARG A 96 -1.83 18.23 -82.56
CA ARG A 96 -1.37 17.02 -83.28
C ARG A 96 -0.31 16.07 -82.67
N LEU A 97 -0.79 14.83 -82.56
CA LEU A 97 -0.14 13.56 -82.23
C LEU A 97 0.88 13.13 -83.30
N LEU A 98 2.02 12.61 -82.86
CA LEU A 98 2.78 11.53 -83.52
C LEU A 98 3.45 10.65 -82.43
N PRO A 99 3.55 9.32 -82.61
CA PRO A 99 3.98 8.40 -81.56
C PRO A 99 5.50 8.39 -81.42
N ARG A 100 5.99 8.31 -80.17
CA ARG A 100 7.41 8.13 -79.86
C ARG A 100 7.64 6.86 -79.02
N PRO A 101 8.82 6.24 -79.17
CA PRO A 101 9.03 4.81 -79.00
C PRO A 101 9.14 4.40 -77.53
N VAL A 102 8.84 3.13 -77.27
CA VAL A 102 9.06 2.46 -75.98
C VAL A 102 10.56 2.50 -75.67
N THR A 103 10.96 3.36 -74.75
CA THR A 103 12.28 3.31 -74.11
C THR A 103 12.13 2.64 -72.75
N ALA A 104 12.88 1.56 -72.57
CA ALA A 104 12.91 0.79 -71.33
C ALA A 104 13.25 1.69 -70.13
N ARG A 105 12.44 1.59 -69.07
CA ARG A 105 12.75 2.19 -67.77
C ARG A 105 14.07 1.58 -67.24
N PRO A 106 15.00 2.38 -66.68
CA PRO A 106 16.12 1.82 -65.95
C PRO A 106 15.57 1.02 -64.77
N PRO A 107 16.18 -0.13 -64.41
CA PRO A 107 15.75 -0.86 -63.24
C PRO A 107 15.87 0.07 -62.03
N SER A 108 14.76 0.24 -61.32
CA SER A 108 14.76 0.85 -60.01
C SER A 108 15.76 0.06 -59.16
N LEU A 109 16.89 0.68 -58.84
CA LEU A 109 17.73 0.27 -57.72
C LEU A 109 16.87 0.40 -56.46
N GLN A 110 16.05 -0.62 -56.21
CA GLN A 110 15.53 -0.89 -54.89
C GLN A 110 16.77 -1.08 -54.04
N TRP A 111 17.07 -0.08 -53.21
CA TRP A 111 17.86 -0.30 -52.02
C TRP A 111 17.06 -1.28 -51.15
N GLN A 112 17.14 -2.57 -51.49
CA GLN A 112 16.81 -3.65 -50.59
C GLN A 112 17.73 -3.42 -49.40
N ARG A 113 17.14 -2.87 -48.33
CA ARG A 113 17.75 -2.84 -47.01
C ARG A 113 18.04 -4.30 -46.67
N MET A 114 19.24 -4.76 -47.00
CA MET A 114 19.83 -5.98 -46.43
C MET A 114 19.92 -5.73 -44.93
N VAL A 115 18.84 -6.06 -44.23
CA VAL A 115 18.79 -6.14 -42.79
C VAL A 115 18.26 -7.52 -42.51
N SER A 116 19.13 -8.52 -42.61
CA SER A 116 19.97 -9.00 -41.50
C SER A 116 19.11 -9.88 -40.60
N SER A 117 19.44 -11.18 -40.58
CA SER A 117 18.92 -12.24 -39.71
C SER A 117 18.79 -11.85 -38.22
N SER A 118 19.48 -10.79 -37.80
CA SER A 118 19.35 -10.18 -36.47
C SER A 118 17.97 -9.56 -36.19
N ARG A 119 17.26 -9.01 -37.20
CA ARG A 119 15.91 -8.44 -37.01
C ARG A 119 14.86 -9.51 -36.76
N ASP A 120 14.96 -10.64 -37.45
CA ASP A 120 14.05 -11.77 -37.27
C ASP A 120 14.25 -12.42 -35.90
N GLY A 121 15.51 -12.52 -35.43
CA GLY A 121 15.82 -13.00 -34.08
C GLY A 121 15.29 -12.08 -32.98
N GLN A 122 15.44 -10.76 -33.12
CA GLN A 122 14.90 -9.80 -32.15
C GLN A 122 13.37 -9.81 -32.12
N GLN A 123 12.73 -9.84 -33.29
CA GLN A 123 11.27 -9.90 -33.35
C GLN A 123 10.75 -11.19 -32.72
N SER A 124 11.38 -12.32 -33.03
CA SER A 124 11.07 -13.62 -32.42
C SER A 124 11.17 -13.57 -30.89
N LEU A 125 12.26 -12.98 -30.36
CA LEU A 125 12.45 -12.80 -28.92
C LEU A 125 11.31 -11.99 -28.26
N LEU A 126 10.86 -10.91 -28.89
CA LEU A 126 9.82 -10.03 -28.34
C LEU A 126 8.40 -10.60 -28.47
N THR A 127 8.17 -11.51 -29.40
CA THR A 127 6.85 -12.13 -29.64
C THR A 127 6.68 -13.50 -28.99
N ALA A 128 7.76 -14.12 -28.50
CA ALA A 128 7.72 -15.44 -27.93
C ALA A 128 6.81 -15.49 -26.68
N PRO A 129 5.90 -16.48 -26.56
CA PRO A 129 5.11 -16.67 -25.36
C PRO A 129 6.01 -17.00 -24.17
N LEU A 130 5.58 -16.66 -22.96
CA LEU A 130 6.40 -16.81 -21.75
C LEU A 130 6.95 -18.23 -21.55
N GLU A 131 6.16 -19.26 -21.86
CA GLU A 131 6.59 -20.66 -21.77
C GLU A 131 7.85 -20.96 -22.62
N GLN A 132 7.97 -20.31 -23.78
CA GLN A 132 9.12 -20.47 -24.68
C GLN A 132 10.24 -19.47 -24.35
N ALA A 133 9.89 -18.22 -24.03
CA ALA A 133 10.84 -17.15 -23.74
C ALA A 133 11.58 -17.37 -22.41
N ASP A 134 10.88 -17.85 -21.38
CA ASP A 134 11.44 -18.17 -20.06
C ASP A 134 10.67 -19.33 -19.40
N PRO A 135 11.03 -20.59 -19.72
CA PRO A 135 10.42 -21.78 -19.10
C PRO A 135 10.57 -21.81 -17.57
N SER A 136 11.60 -21.16 -17.01
CA SER A 136 11.84 -21.14 -15.57
C SER A 136 10.79 -20.31 -14.85
N VAL A 137 10.53 -19.09 -15.34
CA VAL A 137 9.48 -18.22 -14.81
C VAL A 137 8.10 -18.84 -15.06
N TYR A 138 7.86 -19.44 -16.23
CA TYR A 138 6.62 -20.16 -16.50
C TYR A 138 6.36 -21.26 -15.46
N ASN A 139 7.36 -22.09 -15.16
CA ASN A 139 7.23 -23.16 -14.16
C ASN A 139 6.97 -22.63 -12.74
N ILE A 140 7.53 -21.47 -12.37
CA ILE A 140 7.21 -20.80 -11.10
C ILE A 140 5.74 -20.40 -11.07
N LEU A 141 5.20 -19.84 -12.17
CA LEU A 141 3.79 -19.47 -12.26
C LEU A 141 2.86 -20.70 -12.15
N GLN A 142 3.21 -21.83 -12.77
CA GLN A 142 2.40 -23.05 -12.66
C GLN A 142 2.38 -23.59 -11.22
N LYS A 143 3.53 -23.55 -10.52
CA LYS A 143 3.60 -23.93 -9.10
C LYS A 143 2.73 -23.03 -8.23
N GLU A 144 2.74 -21.72 -8.46
CA GLU A 144 1.90 -20.79 -7.69
C GLU A 144 0.41 -20.96 -8.01
N LYS A 145 0.03 -21.22 -9.27
CA LYS A 145 -1.36 -21.57 -9.63
C LYS A 145 -1.82 -22.82 -8.87
N LYS A 146 -1.01 -23.88 -8.86
CA LYS A 146 -1.31 -25.10 -8.12
C LYS A 146 -1.44 -24.82 -6.62
N ARG A 147 -0.53 -24.04 -6.03
CA ARG A 147 -0.62 -23.65 -4.62
C ARG A 147 -1.94 -22.93 -4.33
N GLN A 148 -2.33 -21.93 -5.13
CA GLN A 148 -3.58 -21.20 -4.93
C GLN A 148 -4.83 -22.07 -5.10
N GLN A 149 -4.78 -23.07 -5.98
CA GLN A 149 -5.86 -24.02 -6.19
C GLN A 149 -6.08 -24.93 -4.97
N HIS A 150 -4.99 -25.42 -4.37
CA HIS A 150 -5.07 -26.42 -3.30
C HIS A 150 -4.92 -25.86 -1.89
N PHE A 151 -4.77 -24.54 -1.73
CA PHE A 151 -4.69 -23.90 -0.42
C PHE A 151 -6.01 -23.25 -0.01
N ILE A 152 -6.30 -23.30 1.29
CA ILE A 152 -7.27 -22.40 1.93
C ILE A 152 -6.54 -21.10 2.29
N ASN A 153 -6.93 -19.98 1.68
CA ASN A 153 -6.35 -18.68 1.93
C ASN A 153 -7.18 -17.85 2.91
N LEU A 154 -6.71 -17.74 4.15
CA LEU A 154 -7.34 -16.98 5.23
C LEU A 154 -6.64 -15.64 5.50
N ILE A 155 -5.73 -15.18 4.64
CA ILE A 155 -5.10 -13.87 4.81
C ILE A 155 -6.13 -12.79 4.40
N PRO A 156 -6.64 -11.93 5.32
CA PRO A 156 -7.76 -11.01 5.05
C PRO A 156 -7.43 -9.89 4.05
N SER A 157 -6.16 -9.72 3.71
CA SER A 157 -5.69 -8.73 2.74
C SER A 157 -5.44 -9.32 1.36
N GLU A 158 -5.61 -10.64 1.19
CA GLU A 158 -5.48 -11.30 -0.11
C GLU A 158 -6.85 -11.56 -0.72
N ASN A 159 -6.85 -11.66 -2.05
CA ASN A 159 -8.02 -12.00 -2.84
C ASN A 159 -7.56 -12.52 -4.21
N PHE A 160 -8.49 -13.08 -4.97
CA PHE A 160 -8.28 -13.53 -6.33
C PHE A 160 -8.93 -12.55 -7.29
N THR A 161 -8.13 -11.85 -8.09
CA THR A 161 -8.64 -10.92 -9.10
C THR A 161 -9.29 -11.66 -10.27
N SER A 162 -10.13 -10.97 -11.05
CA SER A 162 -10.76 -11.55 -12.24
C SER A 162 -9.80 -11.67 -13.43
N GLN A 163 -10.08 -12.60 -14.35
CA GLN A 163 -9.32 -12.75 -15.60
C GLN A 163 -9.27 -11.44 -16.40
N ALA A 164 -10.38 -10.70 -16.49
CA ALA A 164 -10.42 -9.43 -17.22
C ALA A 164 -9.46 -8.36 -16.64
N VAL A 165 -9.25 -8.35 -15.32
CA VAL A 165 -8.24 -7.48 -14.69
C VAL A 165 -6.82 -7.94 -15.03
N LEU A 166 -6.57 -9.26 -15.06
CA LEU A 166 -5.27 -9.81 -15.49
C LEU A 166 -4.96 -9.50 -16.96
N ASP A 167 -5.97 -9.59 -17.83
CA ASP A 167 -5.84 -9.26 -19.26
C ASP A 167 -5.43 -7.79 -19.45
N ALA A 168 -6.05 -6.88 -18.71
CA ALA A 168 -5.71 -5.46 -18.75
C ALA A 168 -4.30 -5.16 -18.19
N LEU A 169 -3.88 -5.87 -17.13
CA LEU A 169 -2.52 -5.74 -16.56
C LEU A 169 -1.42 -6.14 -17.55
N GLY A 170 -1.66 -7.17 -18.35
CA GLY A 170 -0.72 -7.64 -19.39
C GLY A 170 -0.80 -6.89 -20.72
N SER A 171 -1.53 -5.77 -20.79
CA SER A 171 -1.78 -5.06 -22.04
C SER A 171 -0.69 -4.05 -22.43
N VAL A 172 -0.75 -3.59 -23.68
CA VAL A 172 0.17 -2.57 -24.24
C VAL A 172 0.09 -1.20 -23.57
N MET A 173 -0.88 -0.99 -22.68
CA MET A 173 -0.99 0.23 -21.87
C MET A 173 0.28 0.46 -21.03
N GLN A 174 1.03 -0.60 -20.70
CA GLN A 174 2.30 -0.51 -19.98
C GLN A 174 3.39 0.28 -20.74
N ASN A 175 3.29 0.37 -22.06
CA ASN A 175 4.35 0.97 -22.88
C ASN A 175 4.32 2.50 -22.89
N LYS A 176 3.20 3.13 -22.51
CA LYS A 176 3.01 4.56 -22.68
C LYS A 176 3.45 5.35 -21.45
N TYR A 177 4.33 6.32 -21.66
CA TYR A 177 4.70 7.31 -20.65
C TYR A 177 3.77 8.53 -20.70
N SER A 178 3.16 8.91 -19.58
CA SER A 178 2.05 9.87 -19.52
C SER A 178 2.10 10.79 -18.28
N GLU A 179 3.29 11.29 -17.92
CA GLU A 179 3.43 12.28 -16.84
C GLU A 179 2.48 13.47 -16.98
N GLY A 180 1.98 13.94 -15.84
CA GLY A 180 0.88 14.89 -15.72
C GLY A 180 -0.47 14.20 -15.55
N TYR A 181 -1.54 14.94 -15.85
CA TYR A 181 -2.92 14.50 -15.69
C TYR A 181 -3.68 14.62 -17.02
N PRO A 182 -4.86 13.97 -17.18
CA PRO A 182 -5.63 14.06 -18.42
C PRO A 182 -5.88 15.51 -18.87
N GLY A 183 -5.55 15.82 -20.13
CA GLY A 183 -5.61 17.19 -20.68
C GLY A 183 -4.44 18.11 -20.31
N ALA A 184 -3.54 17.70 -19.42
CA ALA A 184 -2.36 18.45 -18.97
C ALA A 184 -1.12 17.54 -18.87
N ARG A 185 -0.80 16.86 -19.98
CA ARG A 185 0.34 15.95 -20.08
C ARG A 185 1.61 16.68 -20.51
N TYR A 186 2.75 16.19 -20.04
CA TYR A 186 4.07 16.68 -20.46
C TYR A 186 4.48 16.14 -21.83
N TYR A 187 3.87 15.03 -22.26
CA TYR A 187 4.19 14.34 -23.51
C TYR A 187 2.95 14.20 -24.40
N GLY A 188 3.16 14.17 -25.71
CA GLY A 188 2.11 13.88 -26.70
C GLY A 188 1.70 12.40 -26.78
N GLY A 189 0.65 12.13 -27.56
CA GLY A 189 0.18 10.77 -27.88
C GLY A 189 -0.59 10.07 -26.75
N ASN A 190 -1.19 10.82 -25.82
CA ASN A 190 -1.88 10.28 -24.64
C ASN A 190 -3.42 10.25 -24.78
N GLU A 191 -3.97 10.36 -25.98
CA GLU A 191 -5.43 10.42 -26.21
C GLU A 191 -6.19 9.27 -25.50
N HIS A 192 -5.81 8.03 -25.76
CA HIS A 192 -6.44 6.86 -25.14
C HIS A 192 -5.99 6.59 -23.69
N ILE A 193 -4.84 7.13 -23.29
CA ILE A 193 -4.43 7.08 -21.88
C ILE A 193 -5.30 8.01 -21.05
N ASP A 194 -5.58 9.19 -21.57
CA ASP A 194 -6.48 10.16 -20.94
C ASP A 194 -7.92 9.64 -20.90
N GLU A 195 -8.38 8.95 -21.94
CA GLU A 195 -9.66 8.23 -21.95
C GLU A 195 -9.73 7.20 -20.82
N ALA A 196 -8.73 6.31 -20.72
CA ALA A 196 -8.70 5.27 -19.69
C ALA A 196 -8.62 5.85 -18.26
N GLU A 197 -7.79 6.88 -18.04
CA GLU A 197 -7.66 7.51 -16.72
C GLU A 197 -8.93 8.28 -16.32
N ARG A 198 -9.56 9.03 -17.24
CA ARG A 198 -10.84 9.70 -16.98
C ARG A 198 -11.95 8.70 -16.67
N LEU A 199 -12.04 7.62 -17.44
CA LEU A 199 -13.01 6.55 -17.18
C LEU A 199 -12.77 5.90 -15.81
N CYS A 200 -11.51 5.68 -15.44
CA CYS A 200 -11.16 5.15 -14.12
C CYS A 200 -11.57 6.10 -12.99
N GLN A 201 -11.33 7.41 -13.15
CA GLN A 201 -11.72 8.42 -12.17
C GLN A 201 -13.24 8.50 -12.02
N GLN A 202 -13.97 8.53 -13.14
CA GLN A 202 -15.44 8.52 -13.16
C GLN A 202 -15.98 7.28 -12.43
N ARG A 203 -15.54 6.09 -12.84
CA ARG A 203 -15.99 4.83 -12.22
C ARG A 203 -15.66 4.77 -10.74
N ALA A 204 -14.53 5.33 -10.32
CA ALA A 204 -14.17 5.37 -8.90
C ALA A 204 -15.18 6.19 -8.08
N LEU A 205 -15.61 7.35 -8.58
CA LEU A 205 -16.63 8.16 -7.91
C LEU A 205 -18.00 7.43 -7.91
N GLU A 206 -18.40 6.85 -9.05
CA GLU A 206 -19.66 6.10 -9.18
C GLU A 206 -19.72 4.89 -8.24
N THR A 207 -18.63 4.09 -8.16
CA THR A 207 -18.54 2.89 -7.31
C THR A 207 -18.79 3.22 -5.83
N PHE A 208 -18.39 4.41 -5.38
CA PHE A 208 -18.60 4.86 -4.01
C PHE A 208 -19.78 5.84 -3.85
N ARG A 209 -20.58 6.03 -4.91
CA ARG A 209 -21.76 6.92 -4.95
C ARG A 209 -21.43 8.35 -4.55
N LEU A 210 -20.35 8.89 -5.10
CA LEU A 210 -19.85 10.22 -4.80
C LEU A 210 -20.22 11.20 -5.91
N SER A 211 -20.71 12.37 -5.52
CA SER A 211 -20.91 13.49 -6.44
C SER A 211 -19.56 14.08 -6.86
N PRO A 212 -19.28 14.25 -8.17
CA PRO A 212 -18.07 14.90 -8.67
C PRO A 212 -17.91 16.36 -8.22
N GLU A 213 -19.00 17.01 -7.82
CA GLU A 213 -19.03 18.36 -7.28
C GLU A 213 -18.48 18.41 -5.84
N GLU A 214 -18.70 17.35 -5.05
CA GLU A 214 -18.24 17.24 -3.66
C GLU A 214 -16.95 16.46 -3.50
N TRP A 215 -16.58 15.63 -4.48
CA TRP A 215 -15.44 14.72 -4.40
C TRP A 215 -14.63 14.66 -5.69
N GLY A 216 -13.31 14.67 -5.54
CA GLY A 216 -12.37 14.25 -6.58
C GLY A 216 -11.65 12.97 -6.19
N VAL A 217 -10.93 12.41 -7.15
CA VAL A 217 -10.12 11.21 -6.96
C VAL A 217 -8.83 11.27 -7.77
N ASN A 218 -7.73 10.84 -7.15
CA ASN A 218 -6.48 10.55 -7.84
C ASN A 218 -6.27 9.03 -7.88
N VAL A 219 -6.11 8.48 -9.09
CA VAL A 219 -5.99 7.04 -9.36
C VAL A 219 -4.57 6.59 -9.72
N GLN A 220 -3.59 7.50 -9.68
CA GLN A 220 -2.20 7.22 -10.00
C GLN A 220 -1.33 6.64 -8.86
N PRO A 221 -1.70 6.65 -7.56
CA PRO A 221 -0.83 6.10 -6.52
C PRO A 221 -0.55 4.60 -6.73
N LEU A 222 0.74 4.25 -6.72
CA LEU A 222 1.19 2.89 -7.05
C LEU A 222 0.72 1.80 -6.08
N SER A 223 0.43 2.15 -4.82
CA SER A 223 -0.05 1.24 -3.78
C SER A 223 -0.52 2.01 -2.54
N GLY A 224 -1.06 1.31 -1.54
CA GLY A 224 -1.68 1.93 -0.35
C GLY A 224 -0.71 2.71 0.53
N SER A 225 0.47 2.14 0.82
CA SER A 225 1.48 2.83 1.63
C SER A 225 1.96 4.15 0.99
N PRO A 226 2.33 4.19 -0.30
CA PRO A 226 2.63 5.46 -0.97
C PRO A 226 1.41 6.39 -1.05
N ALA A 227 0.20 5.88 -1.32
CA ALA A 227 -1.00 6.73 -1.34
C ALA A 227 -1.20 7.48 -0.01
N ASN A 228 -0.98 6.80 1.12
CA ASN A 228 -1.02 7.42 2.44
C ASN A 228 0.09 8.46 2.61
N LEU A 229 1.33 8.18 2.19
CA LEU A 229 2.39 9.17 2.20
C LEU A 229 2.02 10.41 1.37
N TYR A 230 1.47 10.24 0.18
CA TYR A 230 1.13 11.38 -0.69
C TYR A 230 0.02 12.24 -0.10
N ALA A 231 -1.03 11.60 0.43
CA ALA A 231 -2.11 12.30 1.13
C ALA A 231 -1.60 13.05 2.36
N ILE A 232 -0.76 12.41 3.18
CA ILE A 232 -0.17 13.04 4.37
C ILE A 232 0.72 14.21 3.96
N SER A 233 1.65 14.03 3.02
CA SER A 233 2.56 15.09 2.53
C SER A 233 1.83 16.25 1.85
N ALA A 234 0.62 16.04 1.32
CA ALA A 234 -0.20 17.11 0.78
C ALA A 234 -0.82 18.00 1.87
N LEU A 235 -1.07 17.43 3.05
CA LEU A 235 -1.74 18.10 4.17
C LEU A 235 -0.77 18.64 5.22
N LEU A 236 0.39 18.00 5.35
CA LEU A 236 1.34 18.20 6.44
C LEU A 236 2.71 18.56 5.91
N ASN A 237 3.38 19.49 6.59
CA ASN A 237 4.81 19.68 6.46
C ASN A 237 5.56 18.59 7.25
N THR A 238 6.85 18.42 6.97
CA THR A 238 7.69 17.59 7.83
C THR A 238 7.63 18.06 9.28
N HIS A 239 7.62 17.11 10.21
CA HIS A 239 7.46 17.29 11.65
C HIS A 239 6.08 17.79 12.12
N ASP A 240 5.13 18.00 11.22
CA ASP A 240 3.73 18.16 11.64
C ASP A 240 3.23 16.87 12.31
N ARG A 241 2.24 17.04 13.19
CA ARG A 241 1.74 15.99 14.07
C ARG A 241 0.56 15.25 13.45
N LEU A 242 0.56 13.93 13.54
CA LEU A 242 -0.58 13.10 13.17
C LEU A 242 -0.83 11.98 14.18
N MET A 243 -2.07 11.48 14.23
CA MET A 243 -2.46 10.33 15.06
C MET A 243 -3.06 9.22 14.19
N GLY A 244 -2.69 7.98 14.47
CA GLY A 244 -3.22 6.76 13.84
C GLY A 244 -3.37 5.65 14.88
N LEU A 245 -4.10 4.58 14.56
CA LEU A 245 -4.24 3.45 15.47
C LEU A 245 -2.87 2.77 15.66
N ASP A 246 -2.53 2.42 16.90
CA ASP A 246 -1.27 1.74 17.20
C ASP A 246 -1.15 0.44 16.41
N LEU A 247 0.04 0.15 15.86
CA LEU A 247 0.26 -1.04 15.03
C LEU A 247 -0.12 -2.34 15.76
N PRO A 248 0.28 -2.56 17.03
CA PRO A 248 -0.08 -3.77 17.74
C PRO A 248 -1.58 -3.88 18.07
N HIS A 249 -2.30 -2.75 18.00
CA HIS A 249 -3.72 -2.62 18.28
C HIS A 249 -4.57 -2.63 17.00
N GLY A 250 -3.98 -3.04 15.87
CA GLY A 250 -4.69 -3.23 14.61
C GLY A 250 -4.50 -2.12 13.58
N GLY A 251 -3.63 -1.14 13.84
CA GLY A 251 -3.24 -0.10 12.88
C GLY A 251 -2.41 -0.64 11.70
N HIS A 252 -1.90 0.28 10.88
CA HIS A 252 -1.01 -0.05 9.76
C HIS A 252 0.29 0.76 9.80
N LEU A 253 1.36 0.19 9.26
CA LEU A 253 2.69 0.84 9.24
C LEU A 253 2.68 2.23 8.58
N SER A 254 1.86 2.43 7.56
CA SER A 254 1.73 3.72 6.87
C SER A 254 0.95 4.79 7.66
N HIS A 255 0.48 4.48 8.87
CA HIS A 255 -0.14 5.46 9.77
C HIS A 255 0.85 6.00 10.80
N GLY A 256 2.09 5.54 10.77
CA GLY A 256 3.13 5.84 11.76
C GLY A 256 3.36 4.64 12.69
N TYR A 257 4.64 4.31 12.91
CA TYR A 257 5.02 3.32 13.91
C TYR A 257 6.46 3.54 14.38
N GLN A 258 6.63 3.58 15.69
CA GLN A 258 7.92 3.70 16.35
C GLN A 258 7.91 2.93 17.68
N THR A 259 9.08 2.42 18.06
CA THR A 259 9.34 1.91 19.40
C THR A 259 10.05 2.99 20.23
N PRO A 260 10.25 2.81 21.55
CA PRO A 260 11.03 3.74 22.37
C PRO A 260 12.46 3.99 21.86
N THR A 261 13.00 3.07 21.06
CA THR A 261 14.38 3.11 20.58
C THR A 261 14.51 3.38 19.08
N LYS A 262 13.43 3.29 18.29
CA LYS A 262 13.53 3.36 16.82
C LYS A 262 12.22 3.79 16.14
N LYS A 263 12.31 4.77 15.25
CA LYS A 263 11.27 5.09 14.25
C LYS A 263 11.32 4.05 13.12
N ILE A 264 10.33 3.17 13.06
CA ILE A 264 10.28 2.02 12.13
C ILE A 264 9.67 2.44 10.80
N SER A 265 8.48 3.03 10.85
CA SER A 265 7.83 3.61 9.68
C SER A 265 8.52 4.92 9.27
N PHE A 266 8.67 5.14 7.97
CA PHE A 266 9.16 6.42 7.47
C PHE A 266 8.14 7.55 7.67
N ILE A 267 6.85 7.24 7.83
CA ILE A 267 5.86 8.23 8.26
C ILE A 267 6.28 8.85 9.60
N SER A 268 6.68 8.04 10.59
CA SER A 268 7.20 8.53 11.87
C SER A 268 8.56 9.22 11.76
N LYS A 269 9.31 9.02 10.66
CA LYS A 269 10.57 9.74 10.43
C LYS A 269 10.33 11.13 9.86
N TYR A 270 9.38 11.26 8.94
CA TYR A 270 9.06 12.54 8.29
C TYR A 270 8.11 13.40 9.12
N PHE A 271 7.20 12.78 9.87
CA PHE A 271 6.16 13.42 10.67
C PHE A 271 6.26 12.99 12.13
N GLU A 272 5.69 13.76 13.04
CA GLU A 272 5.58 13.36 14.44
C GLU A 272 4.29 12.57 14.64
N THR A 273 4.40 11.34 15.14
CA THR A 273 3.26 10.40 15.22
C THR A 273 3.01 10.01 16.67
N LEU A 274 1.76 10.13 17.13
CA LEU A 274 1.30 9.58 18.41
C LEU A 274 0.16 8.58 18.16
N PRO A 275 0.27 7.31 18.59
CA PRO A 275 -0.79 6.35 18.36
C PRO A 275 -1.95 6.55 19.34
N TYR A 276 -3.19 6.32 18.87
CA TYR A 276 -4.31 5.99 19.75
C TYR A 276 -4.49 4.47 19.83
N ARG A 277 -5.22 3.98 20.84
CA ARG A 277 -5.27 2.55 21.17
C ARG A 277 -6.70 2.05 21.36
N LEU A 278 -6.80 0.72 21.32
CA LEU A 278 -7.97 0.01 21.85
C LEU A 278 -7.99 0.05 23.38
N ASP A 279 -9.19 0.03 23.95
CA ASP A 279 -9.44 -0.48 25.29
C ASP A 279 -9.22 -2.00 25.26
N GLU A 280 -8.20 -2.47 25.99
CA GLU A 280 -7.82 -3.89 25.97
C GLU A 280 -8.87 -4.81 26.61
N SER A 281 -9.75 -4.28 27.46
CA SER A 281 -10.81 -5.07 28.10
C SER A 281 -11.97 -5.38 27.15
N THR A 282 -12.25 -4.47 26.21
CA THR A 282 -13.33 -4.62 25.24
C THR A 282 -12.83 -4.97 23.84
N GLY A 283 -11.56 -4.70 23.54
CA GLY A 283 -10.99 -4.83 22.19
C GLY A 283 -11.52 -3.79 21.20
N LEU A 284 -12.16 -2.71 21.68
CA LEU A 284 -12.71 -1.62 20.88
C LEU A 284 -11.80 -0.40 20.93
N ILE A 285 -11.86 0.47 19.91
CA ILE A 285 -11.13 1.75 19.94
C ILE A 285 -11.58 2.57 21.15
N ASP A 286 -10.62 3.04 21.97
CA ASP A 286 -10.91 3.92 23.10
C ASP A 286 -11.02 5.37 22.60
N TYR A 287 -12.23 5.72 22.16
CA TYR A 287 -12.53 7.05 21.62
C TYR A 287 -12.43 8.17 22.67
N GLU A 288 -12.63 7.87 23.95
CA GLU A 288 -12.47 8.86 25.01
C GLU A 288 -10.99 9.22 25.23
N SER A 289 -10.14 8.21 25.30
CA SER A 289 -8.69 8.40 25.43
C SER A 289 -8.12 9.05 24.17
N LEU A 290 -8.58 8.65 22.98
CA LEU A 290 -8.24 9.31 21.72
C LEU A 290 -8.56 10.82 21.79
N GLU A 291 -9.77 11.21 22.22
CA GLU A 291 -10.15 12.62 22.31
C GLU A 291 -9.26 13.40 23.29
N LYS A 292 -9.08 12.86 24.51
CA LYS A 292 -8.22 13.48 25.53
C LYS A 292 -6.79 13.67 25.02
N GLN A 293 -6.23 12.67 24.35
CA GLN A 293 -4.88 12.73 23.78
C GLN A 293 -4.80 13.70 22.59
N ALA A 294 -5.80 13.72 21.71
CA ALA A 294 -5.82 14.63 20.57
C ALA A 294 -5.81 16.10 21.00
N LEU A 295 -6.54 16.47 22.06
CA LEU A 295 -6.57 17.84 22.58
C LEU A 295 -5.21 18.27 23.18
N LEU A 296 -4.46 17.34 23.76
CA LEU A 296 -3.12 17.60 24.31
C LEU A 296 -2.04 17.61 23.21
N TYR A 297 -2.09 16.62 22.32
CA TYR A 297 -1.08 16.43 21.28
C TYR A 297 -1.25 17.40 20.11
N ARG A 298 -2.48 17.87 19.85
CA ARG A 298 -2.85 18.80 18.78
C ARG A 298 -2.38 18.29 17.40
N PRO A 299 -2.88 17.13 16.94
CA PRO A 299 -2.56 16.65 15.60
C PRO A 299 -3.16 17.58 14.53
N LYS A 300 -2.49 17.68 13.38
CA LYS A 300 -3.07 18.27 12.16
C LYS A 300 -3.90 17.26 11.37
N LEU A 301 -3.68 15.97 11.60
CA LEU A 301 -4.36 14.87 10.92
C LEU A 301 -4.63 13.72 11.88
N ILE A 302 -5.86 13.20 11.84
CA ILE A 302 -6.24 11.95 12.50
C ILE A 302 -6.59 10.93 11.42
N ILE A 303 -6.01 9.73 11.52
CA ILE A 303 -6.25 8.63 10.58
C ILE A 303 -7.25 7.64 11.17
N ALA A 304 -8.36 7.43 10.47
CA ALA A 304 -9.39 6.42 10.76
C ALA A 304 -9.23 5.22 9.79
N GLY A 305 -8.37 4.28 10.13
CA GLY A 305 -8.15 3.11 9.30
C GLY A 305 -7.40 2.00 10.02
N THR A 306 -7.67 0.75 9.64
CA THR A 306 -7.20 -0.43 10.37
C THR A 306 -6.79 -1.56 9.42
N SER A 307 -5.85 -2.39 9.86
CA SER A 307 -5.48 -3.66 9.22
C SER A 307 -6.00 -4.89 9.97
N ALA A 308 -6.12 -4.82 11.30
CA ALA A 308 -6.50 -5.95 12.14
C ALA A 308 -7.49 -5.53 13.24
N TYR A 309 -8.65 -5.03 12.82
CA TYR A 309 -9.76 -4.64 13.70
C TYR A 309 -11.04 -5.26 13.14
N SER A 310 -11.74 -6.08 13.92
CA SER A 310 -12.92 -6.85 13.45
C SER A 310 -14.24 -6.07 13.59
N ARG A 311 -14.19 -4.84 14.08
CA ARG A 311 -15.36 -3.97 14.26
C ARG A 311 -15.35 -2.82 13.27
N LEU A 312 -16.46 -2.11 13.19
CA LEU A 312 -16.58 -0.90 12.37
C LEU A 312 -16.06 0.31 13.14
N ILE A 313 -15.48 1.27 12.43
CA ILE A 313 -15.03 2.54 13.03
C ILE A 313 -16.26 3.45 13.16
N ASP A 314 -16.43 4.06 14.33
CA ASP A 314 -17.37 5.17 14.54
C ASP A 314 -16.85 6.45 13.86
N TYR A 315 -17.13 6.58 12.57
CA TYR A 315 -16.74 7.75 11.78
C TYR A 315 -17.35 9.08 12.25
N PRO A 316 -18.64 9.15 12.68
CA PRO A 316 -19.18 10.35 13.33
C PRO A 316 -18.34 10.80 14.53
N ARG A 317 -17.97 9.86 15.41
CA ARG A 317 -17.13 10.17 16.57
C ARG A 317 -15.73 10.61 16.17
N MET A 318 -15.12 9.96 15.18
CA MET A 318 -13.81 10.38 14.64
C MET A 318 -13.85 11.81 14.09
N ARG A 319 -14.91 12.19 13.36
CA ARG A 319 -15.10 13.55 12.83
C ARG A 319 -15.21 14.56 13.95
N GLN A 320 -16.03 14.29 14.96
CA GLN A 320 -16.17 15.16 16.13
C GLN A 320 -14.81 15.42 16.80
N ILE A 321 -14.01 14.38 17.00
CA ILE A 321 -12.68 14.50 17.62
C ILE A 321 -11.74 15.33 16.71
N ALA A 322 -11.75 15.07 15.40
CA ALA A 322 -10.95 15.83 14.45
C ALA A 322 -11.34 17.32 14.45
N ASP A 323 -12.63 17.65 14.46
CA ASP A 323 -13.12 19.04 14.58
C ASP A 323 -12.68 19.70 15.87
N ASN A 324 -12.83 19.01 17.01
CA ASN A 324 -12.42 19.51 18.32
C ASN A 324 -10.91 19.79 18.39
N ALA A 325 -10.10 18.99 17.70
CA ALA A 325 -8.65 19.18 17.59
C ALA A 325 -8.24 20.19 16.50
N GLY A 326 -9.15 20.60 15.62
CA GLY A 326 -8.84 21.39 14.43
C GLY A 326 -8.04 20.62 13.36
N ALA A 327 -8.16 19.30 13.36
CA ALA A 327 -7.44 18.38 12.47
C ALA A 327 -8.26 18.05 11.20
N TYR A 328 -7.57 17.61 10.15
CA TYR A 328 -8.18 16.84 9.08
C TYR A 328 -8.52 15.42 9.55
N LEU A 329 -9.59 14.85 9.03
CA LEU A 329 -9.90 13.42 9.14
C LEU A 329 -9.58 12.71 7.83
N MET A 330 -8.66 11.75 7.88
CA MET A 330 -8.36 10.87 6.76
C MET A 330 -8.77 9.44 7.10
N SER A 331 -9.61 8.84 6.27
CA SER A 331 -9.97 7.43 6.42
C SER A 331 -9.15 6.55 5.48
N ASP A 332 -8.47 5.55 6.02
CA ASP A 332 -7.83 4.50 5.20
C ASP A 332 -8.74 3.27 5.20
N MET A 333 -9.51 3.14 4.12
CA MET A 333 -10.49 2.06 3.97
C MET A 333 -9.93 0.84 3.22
N ALA A 334 -8.61 0.72 3.09
CA ALA A 334 -7.95 -0.31 2.27
C ALA A 334 -8.49 -1.73 2.48
N HIS A 335 -8.78 -2.10 3.73
CA HIS A 335 -9.29 -3.43 4.09
C HIS A 335 -10.77 -3.63 3.72
N ILE A 336 -11.57 -2.57 3.73
CA ILE A 336 -13.03 -2.64 3.67
C ILE A 336 -13.62 -1.99 2.41
N SER A 337 -12.79 -1.51 1.48
CA SER A 337 -13.24 -0.77 0.29
C SER A 337 -14.23 -1.53 -0.58
N GLY A 338 -14.10 -2.86 -0.70
CA GLY A 338 -15.11 -3.69 -1.37
C GLY A 338 -16.46 -3.70 -0.65
N LEU A 339 -16.46 -3.82 0.68
CA LEU A 339 -17.66 -3.79 1.51
C LEU A 339 -18.36 -2.43 1.44
N VAL A 340 -17.59 -1.33 1.46
CA VAL A 340 -18.10 0.03 1.29
C VAL A 340 -18.68 0.24 -0.11
N ALA A 341 -17.97 -0.22 -1.15
CA ALA A 341 -18.44 -0.14 -2.54
C ALA A 341 -19.79 -0.85 -2.71
N ALA A 342 -19.94 -2.05 -2.16
CA ALA A 342 -21.18 -2.81 -2.18
C ALA A 342 -22.31 -2.22 -1.30
N GLY A 343 -21.99 -1.26 -0.42
CA GLY A 343 -22.96 -0.64 0.49
C GLY A 343 -23.45 -1.58 1.59
N VAL A 344 -22.64 -2.57 1.99
CA VAL A 344 -23.00 -3.57 3.02
C VAL A 344 -22.48 -3.19 4.42
N ILE A 345 -21.67 -2.14 4.51
CA ILE A 345 -21.21 -1.52 5.77
C ILE A 345 -21.26 0.02 5.65
N PRO A 346 -21.19 0.77 6.77
CA PRO A 346 -21.15 2.22 6.75
C PRO A 346 -19.98 2.79 5.94
N SER A 347 -20.24 3.89 5.25
CA SER A 347 -19.27 4.57 4.40
C SER A 347 -18.46 5.63 5.17
N PRO A 348 -17.11 5.69 5.03
CA PRO A 348 -16.30 6.75 5.63
C PRO A 348 -16.49 8.12 4.96
N PHE A 349 -17.04 8.14 3.74
CA PHE A 349 -17.11 9.35 2.92
C PHE A 349 -17.99 10.44 3.55
N ALA A 350 -19.01 10.10 4.33
CA ALA A 350 -19.87 11.11 4.97
C ALA A 350 -19.09 12.05 5.90
N HIS A 351 -17.98 11.59 6.47
CA HIS A 351 -17.30 12.27 7.57
C HIS A 351 -15.85 12.64 7.27
N SER A 352 -15.22 11.98 6.31
CA SER A 352 -13.80 12.17 6.02
C SER A 352 -13.55 13.38 5.12
N ASP A 353 -12.40 14.02 5.31
CA ASP A 353 -11.88 15.04 4.39
C ASP A 353 -11.13 14.39 3.21
N VAL A 354 -10.40 13.31 3.52
CA VAL A 354 -9.64 12.49 2.56
C VAL A 354 -9.94 11.02 2.82
N VAL A 355 -10.08 10.21 1.77
CA VAL A 355 -10.21 8.76 1.88
C VAL A 355 -9.15 8.09 1.00
N THR A 356 -8.31 7.25 1.59
CA THR A 356 -7.35 6.44 0.84
C THR A 356 -7.78 4.99 0.83
N THR A 357 -7.39 4.28 -0.22
CA THR A 357 -7.63 2.84 -0.31
C THR A 357 -6.63 2.15 -1.22
N THR A 358 -6.33 0.89 -0.90
CA THR A 358 -5.81 -0.04 -1.89
C THR A 358 -6.91 -0.58 -2.80
N THR A 359 -6.53 -1.07 -3.97
CA THR A 359 -7.48 -1.60 -4.96
C THR A 359 -7.58 -3.13 -5.02
N HIS A 360 -6.67 -3.87 -4.34
CA HIS A 360 -6.51 -5.33 -4.49
C HIS A 360 -7.18 -6.19 -3.40
N LYS A 361 -7.52 -5.63 -2.23
CA LYS A 361 -8.02 -6.40 -1.08
C LYS A 361 -9.49 -6.81 -1.26
N SER A 362 -10.40 -6.31 -0.43
CA SER A 362 -11.83 -6.56 -0.58
C SER A 362 -12.41 -6.00 -1.89
N LEU A 363 -11.80 -4.95 -2.48
CA LEU A 363 -12.20 -4.45 -3.81
C LEU A 363 -11.84 -5.39 -4.97
N ARG A 364 -10.96 -6.38 -4.75
CA ARG A 364 -10.64 -7.45 -5.71
C ARG A 364 -10.11 -7.00 -7.08
N GLY A 365 -9.50 -5.82 -7.15
CA GLY A 365 -8.87 -5.28 -8.35
C GLY A 365 -7.35 -5.52 -8.43
N PRO A 366 -6.64 -4.77 -9.29
CA PRO A 366 -5.19 -4.89 -9.42
C PRO A 366 -4.47 -4.32 -8.19
N ARG A 367 -3.16 -4.55 -8.06
CA ARG A 367 -2.33 -3.84 -7.08
C ARG A 367 -2.15 -2.38 -7.50
N GLY A 368 -2.87 -1.50 -6.84
CA GLY A 368 -2.80 -0.04 -6.95
C GLY A 368 -3.46 0.62 -5.74
N ALA A 369 -3.69 1.93 -5.82
CA ALA A 369 -4.42 2.68 -4.81
C ALA A 369 -5.14 3.90 -5.39
N MET A 370 -6.06 4.45 -4.59
CA MET A 370 -6.79 5.69 -4.90
C MET A 370 -6.73 6.62 -3.70
N ILE A 371 -6.72 7.93 -3.98
CA ILE A 371 -6.89 9.00 -2.98
C ILE A 371 -8.11 9.82 -3.38
N PHE A 372 -9.17 9.72 -2.61
CA PHE A 372 -10.35 10.58 -2.73
C PHE A 372 -10.20 11.78 -1.82
N TYR A 373 -10.70 12.94 -2.26
CA TYR A 373 -10.62 14.18 -1.51
C TYR A 373 -11.86 15.04 -1.70
N ARG A 374 -12.28 15.72 -0.64
CA ARG A 374 -13.43 16.63 -0.69
C ARG A 374 -13.14 17.89 -1.50
N LYS A 375 -14.21 18.41 -2.08
CA LYS A 375 -14.33 19.70 -2.77
C LYS A 375 -15.44 20.52 -2.12
N GLY A 376 -15.52 21.82 -2.45
CA GLY A 376 -16.56 22.70 -1.93
C GLY A 376 -16.20 23.32 -0.58
N ILE A 377 -17.22 23.59 0.26
CA ILE A 377 -17.04 24.30 1.53
C ILE A 377 -16.58 23.32 2.61
N ARG A 378 -15.47 23.64 3.28
CA ARG A 378 -14.92 22.88 4.41
C ARG A 378 -15.57 23.29 5.73
N ARG A 379 -15.60 24.59 6.01
CA ARG A 379 -16.20 25.13 7.24
C ARG A 379 -16.71 26.55 7.03
N THR A 380 -17.72 26.90 7.80
CA THR A 380 -18.21 28.28 7.92
C THR A 380 -17.88 28.76 9.31
N ASP A 381 -17.15 29.87 9.42
CA ASP A 381 -16.81 30.45 10.72
C ASP A 381 -18.04 31.10 11.38
N LYS A 382 -17.92 31.52 12.65
CA LYS A 382 -19.00 32.17 13.39
C LYS A 382 -19.47 33.49 12.77
N LYS A 383 -18.69 34.08 11.85
CA LYS A 383 -19.00 35.33 11.14
C LYS A 383 -19.65 35.07 9.78
N GLY A 384 -19.85 33.81 9.39
CA GLY A 384 -20.41 33.42 8.11
C GLY A 384 -19.39 33.32 6.97
N ASN A 385 -18.09 33.46 7.23
CA ASN A 385 -17.07 33.30 6.19
C ASN A 385 -16.90 31.82 5.88
N GLN A 386 -16.97 31.48 4.59
CA GLN A 386 -16.78 30.12 4.10
C GLN A 386 -15.31 29.89 3.76
N GLU A 387 -14.72 28.87 4.38
CA GLU A 387 -13.44 28.30 3.98
C GLU A 387 -13.70 27.15 3.01
N MET A 388 -13.13 27.24 1.81
CA MET A 388 -13.20 26.18 0.81
C MET A 388 -12.17 25.09 1.10
N TYR A 389 -12.46 23.86 0.71
CA TYR A 389 -11.45 22.80 0.63
C TYR A 389 -10.40 23.18 -0.42
N ASP A 390 -9.13 23.07 -0.03
CA ASP A 390 -7.96 23.16 -0.91
C ASP A 390 -7.18 21.84 -0.86
N LEU A 391 -7.78 20.79 -1.42
CA LEU A 391 -7.23 19.42 -1.37
C LEU A 391 -6.79 18.92 -2.74
N GLU A 392 -7.51 19.26 -3.81
CA GLU A 392 -7.28 18.74 -5.16
C GLU A 392 -5.88 19.09 -5.68
N GLY A 393 -5.51 20.37 -5.64
CA GLY A 393 -4.19 20.85 -6.07
C GLY A 393 -3.06 20.21 -5.28
N PRO A 394 -3.02 20.34 -3.94
CA PRO A 394 -1.98 19.76 -3.10
C PRO A 394 -1.84 18.24 -3.21
N ILE A 395 -2.95 17.48 -3.24
CA ILE A 395 -2.90 16.03 -3.36
C ILE A 395 -2.36 15.62 -4.73
N ASN A 396 -2.89 16.21 -5.81
CA ASN A 396 -2.41 15.90 -7.16
C ASN A 396 -0.94 16.27 -7.32
N ALA A 397 -0.50 17.43 -6.81
CA ALA A 397 0.91 17.85 -6.84
C ALA A 397 1.81 16.95 -5.99
N SER A 398 1.31 16.46 -4.84
CA SER A 398 2.03 15.52 -3.98
C SER A 398 2.25 14.18 -4.68
N VAL A 399 1.25 13.65 -5.39
CA VAL A 399 1.41 12.44 -6.20
C VAL A 399 2.42 12.68 -7.33
N PHE A 400 2.18 13.70 -8.16
CA PHE A 400 3.07 14.10 -9.25
C PHE A 400 3.06 15.64 -9.37
N PRO A 401 4.22 16.32 -9.42
CA PRO A 401 5.58 15.78 -9.52
C PRO A 401 6.26 15.47 -8.17
N GLY A 402 5.53 15.52 -7.05
CA GLY A 402 6.10 15.44 -5.71
C GLY A 402 6.84 14.13 -5.41
N HIS A 403 6.20 12.98 -5.65
CA HIS A 403 6.76 11.68 -5.26
C HIS A 403 6.88 10.66 -6.40
N GLN A 404 6.02 10.73 -7.43
CA GLN A 404 6.03 9.81 -8.57
C GLN A 404 6.43 10.53 -9.87
N GLY A 405 6.86 9.76 -10.87
CA GLY A 405 6.99 10.17 -12.27
C GLY A 405 5.82 9.64 -13.11
N GLY A 406 6.11 8.96 -14.21
CA GLY A 406 5.08 8.37 -15.09
C GLY A 406 4.12 7.39 -14.40
N PRO A 407 2.79 7.53 -14.60
CA PRO A 407 1.79 6.64 -13.99
C PRO A 407 1.76 5.26 -14.66
N HIS A 408 1.30 4.26 -13.91
CA HIS A 408 1.17 2.87 -14.39
C HIS A 408 -0.16 2.65 -15.13
N ASN A 409 -0.22 3.05 -16.40
CA ASN A 409 -1.47 3.07 -17.17
C ASN A 409 -2.16 1.69 -17.29
N HIS A 410 -1.41 0.60 -17.45
CA HIS A 410 -1.97 -0.77 -17.43
C HIS A 410 -2.69 -1.09 -16.11
N THR A 411 -2.16 -0.63 -14.98
CA THR A 411 -2.81 -0.79 -13.66
C THR A 411 -4.04 0.09 -13.53
N ILE A 412 -4.01 1.32 -14.04
CA ILE A 412 -5.18 2.24 -14.05
C ILE A 412 -6.30 1.67 -14.93
N THR A 413 -5.97 1.16 -16.12
CA THR A 413 -6.93 0.48 -17.01
C THR A 413 -7.54 -0.74 -16.33
N ALA A 414 -6.70 -1.59 -15.72
CA ALA A 414 -7.17 -2.75 -14.97
C ALA A 414 -8.03 -2.38 -13.75
N LEU A 415 -7.75 -1.22 -13.12
CA LEU A 415 -8.56 -0.68 -12.04
C LEU A 415 -9.94 -0.25 -12.54
N ALA A 416 -10.02 0.40 -13.71
CA ALA A 416 -11.30 0.76 -14.32
C ALA A 416 -12.19 -0.47 -14.59
N VAL A 417 -11.59 -1.63 -14.91
CA VAL A 417 -12.31 -2.91 -15.04
C VAL A 417 -12.83 -3.38 -13.68
N ALA A 418 -11.99 -3.39 -12.64
CA ALA A 418 -12.39 -3.80 -11.30
C ALA A 418 -13.50 -2.91 -10.71
N LEU A 419 -13.44 -1.60 -10.94
CA LEU A 419 -14.46 -0.65 -10.48
C LEU A 419 -15.81 -0.90 -11.15
N GLN A 420 -15.82 -1.23 -12.44
CA GLN A 420 -17.06 -1.63 -13.13
C GLN A 420 -17.66 -2.90 -12.53
N GLN A 421 -16.83 -3.89 -12.20
CA GLN A 421 -17.27 -5.12 -11.53
C GLN A 421 -17.83 -4.81 -10.14
N ALA A 422 -17.21 -3.88 -9.42
CA ALA A 422 -17.66 -3.48 -8.08
C ALA A 422 -19.02 -2.77 -8.04
N GLN A 423 -19.53 -2.32 -9.19
CA GLN A 423 -20.86 -1.71 -9.33
C GLN A 423 -21.96 -2.77 -9.57
N SER A 424 -21.62 -4.04 -9.77
CA SER A 424 -22.59 -5.07 -10.14
C SER A 424 -23.34 -5.68 -8.94
N THR A 425 -24.51 -6.25 -9.21
CA THR A 425 -25.29 -7.00 -8.22
C THR A 425 -24.55 -8.22 -7.70
N GLU A 426 -23.81 -8.92 -8.56
CA GLU A 426 -23.02 -10.10 -8.21
C GLU A 426 -21.89 -9.73 -7.24
N PHE A 427 -21.28 -8.55 -7.41
CA PHE A 427 -20.27 -8.07 -6.46
C PHE A 427 -20.88 -7.72 -5.11
N LYS A 428 -22.08 -7.12 -5.08
CA LYS A 428 -22.79 -6.89 -3.82
C LYS A 428 -23.11 -8.20 -3.11
N THR A 429 -23.70 -9.17 -3.79
CA THR A 429 -23.98 -10.51 -3.23
C THR A 429 -22.69 -11.16 -2.70
N TYR A 430 -21.59 -11.07 -3.45
CA TYR A 430 -20.29 -11.55 -3.00
C TYR A 430 -19.87 -10.92 -1.66
N GLN A 431 -19.99 -9.60 -1.50
CA GLN A 431 -19.61 -8.92 -0.25
C GLN A 431 -20.55 -9.26 0.92
N GLU A 432 -21.84 -9.49 0.66
CA GLU A 432 -22.79 -10.00 1.67
C GLU A 432 -22.37 -11.40 2.14
N THR A 433 -22.00 -12.29 1.22
CA THR A 433 -21.46 -13.61 1.55
C THR A 433 -20.15 -13.50 2.33
N VAL A 434 -19.25 -12.56 1.99
CA VAL A 434 -18.00 -12.31 2.74
C VAL A 434 -18.29 -12.03 4.22
N LEU A 435 -19.29 -11.19 4.51
CA LEU A 435 -19.71 -10.87 5.89
C LEU A 435 -20.35 -12.08 6.58
N ALA A 436 -21.26 -12.79 5.90
CA ALA A 436 -21.91 -13.99 6.45
C ALA A 436 -20.89 -15.08 6.80
N ASN A 437 -19.92 -15.29 5.92
CA ASN A 437 -18.81 -16.22 6.13
C ASN A 437 -17.95 -15.84 7.33
N ALA A 438 -17.60 -14.55 7.46
CA ALA A 438 -16.78 -14.07 8.58
C ALA A 438 -17.50 -14.24 9.91
N LYS A 439 -18.81 -13.99 9.95
CA LYS A 439 -19.65 -14.23 11.11
C LYS A 439 -19.72 -15.71 11.47
N SER A 440 -19.95 -16.60 10.49
CA SER A 440 -19.96 -18.06 10.70
C SER A 440 -18.63 -18.58 11.26
N LEU A 441 -17.50 -18.10 10.71
CA LEU A 441 -16.16 -18.41 11.20
C LEU A 441 -15.98 -17.97 12.66
N ALA A 442 -16.36 -16.72 12.99
CA ALA A 442 -16.26 -16.19 14.34
C ALA A 442 -17.13 -16.96 15.34
N GLU A 443 -18.38 -17.29 14.96
CA GLU A 443 -19.31 -18.05 15.80
C GLU A 443 -18.81 -19.46 16.08
N ARG A 444 -18.30 -20.18 15.06
CA ARG A 444 -17.76 -21.53 15.25
C ARG A 444 -16.50 -21.52 16.10
N LEU A 445 -15.56 -20.59 15.86
CA LEU A 445 -14.34 -20.48 16.67
C LEU A 445 -14.66 -20.05 18.11
N GLY A 446 -15.47 -19.00 18.29
CA GLY A 446 -15.70 -18.36 19.58
C GLY A 446 -16.79 -18.97 20.45
N GLY A 447 -17.77 -19.64 19.86
CA GLY A 447 -18.90 -20.23 20.59
C GLY A 447 -18.45 -21.23 21.66
N SER A 448 -19.25 -21.39 22.71
CA SER A 448 -18.95 -22.35 23.78
C SER A 448 -18.93 -23.79 23.26
N THR A 449 -18.11 -24.65 23.85
CA THR A 449 -18.09 -26.08 23.51
C THR A 449 -19.43 -26.77 23.77
N SER A 450 -20.15 -26.33 24.80
CA SER A 450 -21.52 -26.77 25.09
C SER A 450 -22.55 -26.40 24.02
N SER A 451 -22.30 -25.36 23.23
CA SER A 451 -23.18 -24.91 22.14
C SER A 451 -22.62 -25.28 20.76
N GLY A 452 -21.66 -26.22 20.68
CA GLY A 452 -21.05 -26.63 19.43
C GLY A 452 -20.11 -25.59 18.81
N GLY A 453 -19.58 -24.65 19.59
CA GLY A 453 -18.42 -23.85 19.19
C GLY A 453 -17.11 -24.46 19.71
N LEU A 454 -15.98 -23.82 19.40
CA LEU A 454 -14.66 -24.34 19.73
C LEU A 454 -14.09 -23.71 21.02
N GLY A 455 -14.62 -22.59 21.50
CA GLY A 455 -14.21 -21.95 22.75
C GLY A 455 -12.92 -21.11 22.67
N TYR A 456 -12.57 -20.60 21.49
CA TYR A 456 -11.49 -19.63 21.35
C TYR A 456 -11.92 -18.24 21.86
N ASN A 457 -10.96 -17.46 22.33
CA ASN A 457 -11.21 -16.05 22.58
C ASN A 457 -11.16 -15.28 21.25
N ILE A 458 -12.25 -14.60 20.89
CA ILE A 458 -12.30 -13.72 19.72
C ILE A 458 -12.19 -12.29 20.21
N VAL A 459 -11.15 -11.57 19.75
CA VAL A 459 -10.95 -10.17 20.16
C VAL A 459 -12.19 -9.35 19.78
N SER A 460 -12.65 -8.51 20.72
CA SER A 460 -13.91 -7.77 20.67
C SER A 460 -15.20 -8.62 20.68
N GLY A 461 -15.11 -9.93 20.88
CA GLY A 461 -16.26 -10.83 21.00
C GLY A 461 -16.91 -11.27 19.69
N GLY A 462 -16.33 -10.90 18.53
CA GLY A 462 -16.91 -11.24 17.23
C GLY A 462 -16.35 -10.39 16.09
N THR A 463 -17.14 -10.27 15.01
CA THR A 463 -16.80 -9.47 13.84
C THR A 463 -18.04 -8.81 13.20
N ASP A 464 -17.84 -7.62 12.67
CA ASP A 464 -18.79 -6.86 11.85
C ASP A 464 -18.25 -6.61 10.43
N ASN A 465 -17.13 -7.24 10.07
CA ASN A 465 -16.48 -7.10 8.77
C ASN A 465 -15.94 -8.45 8.26
N HIS A 466 -14.97 -8.43 7.35
CA HIS A 466 -14.46 -9.62 6.65
C HIS A 466 -13.35 -10.38 7.38
N LEU A 467 -12.98 -9.99 8.60
CA LEU A 467 -11.89 -10.64 9.34
C LEU A 467 -12.27 -10.98 10.79
N VAL A 468 -11.57 -11.96 11.35
CA VAL A 468 -11.66 -12.41 12.74
C VAL A 468 -10.26 -12.40 13.34
N LEU A 469 -10.13 -11.87 14.55
CA LEU A 469 -8.88 -11.86 15.30
C LEU A 469 -9.00 -12.83 16.48
N VAL A 470 -8.32 -13.96 16.38
CA VAL A 470 -8.34 -15.05 17.36
C VAL A 470 -7.18 -14.87 18.33
N ASP A 471 -7.47 -14.85 19.62
CA ASP A 471 -6.48 -14.88 20.69
C ASP A 471 -6.21 -16.33 21.13
N LEU A 472 -4.95 -16.76 21.02
CA LEU A 472 -4.51 -18.12 21.32
C LEU A 472 -3.98 -18.28 22.75
N LYS A 473 -3.98 -17.23 23.57
CA LYS A 473 -3.46 -17.28 24.95
C LYS A 473 -4.13 -18.38 25.78
N ASN A 474 -5.45 -18.56 25.64
CA ASN A 474 -6.18 -19.62 26.33
C ASN A 474 -5.87 -21.03 25.83
N ARG A 475 -5.12 -21.17 24.73
CA ARG A 475 -4.62 -22.44 24.19
C ARG A 475 -3.16 -22.72 24.53
N GLY A 476 -2.47 -21.80 25.19
CA GLY A 476 -1.07 -22.01 25.59
C GLY A 476 -0.08 -22.10 24.43
N VAL A 477 -0.45 -21.64 23.24
CA VAL A 477 0.42 -21.55 22.04
C VAL A 477 0.38 -20.14 21.48
N ASP A 478 1.40 -19.76 20.69
CA ASP A 478 1.48 -18.46 20.03
C ASP A 478 1.19 -18.54 18.53
N GLY A 479 0.88 -17.39 17.93
CA GLY A 479 0.51 -17.30 16.53
C GLY A 479 1.62 -17.72 15.58
N ALA A 480 2.90 -17.59 15.94
CA ALA A 480 4.00 -17.95 15.04
C ALA A 480 4.12 -19.47 14.86
N ARG A 481 3.91 -20.23 15.93
CA ARG A 481 3.91 -21.69 15.86
C ARG A 481 2.68 -22.22 15.12
N VAL A 482 1.50 -21.68 15.42
CA VAL A 482 0.25 -22.12 14.77
C VAL A 482 0.24 -21.74 13.28
N GLU A 483 0.68 -20.53 12.92
CA GLU A 483 0.81 -20.12 11.51
C GLU A 483 1.66 -21.11 10.72
N ARG A 484 2.79 -21.57 11.28
CA ARG A 484 3.65 -22.54 10.61
C ARG A 484 2.94 -23.88 10.38
N VAL A 485 2.24 -24.40 11.39
CA VAL A 485 1.53 -25.68 11.25
C VAL A 485 0.40 -25.53 10.21
N LEU A 486 -0.35 -24.43 10.25
CA LEU A 486 -1.37 -24.13 9.24
C LEU A 486 -0.79 -24.09 7.82
N GLU A 487 0.33 -23.40 7.62
CA GLU A 487 1.02 -23.33 6.32
C GLU A 487 1.40 -24.72 5.82
N LEU A 488 1.95 -25.55 6.70
CA LEU A 488 2.30 -26.94 6.40
C LEU A 488 1.07 -27.84 6.17
N CYS A 489 -0.12 -27.43 6.56
CA CYS A 489 -1.38 -28.13 6.30
C CYS A 489 -2.15 -27.55 5.09
N GLY A 490 -1.54 -26.69 4.28
CA GLY A 490 -2.21 -26.09 3.11
C GLY A 490 -3.12 -24.91 3.44
N VAL A 491 -2.95 -24.27 4.61
CA VAL A 491 -3.75 -23.12 5.03
C VAL A 491 -2.86 -21.89 5.19
N ALA A 492 -3.06 -20.89 4.34
CA ALA A 492 -2.39 -19.61 4.48
C ALA A 492 -3.11 -18.75 5.53
N SER A 493 -2.40 -18.29 6.56
CA SER A 493 -2.93 -17.43 7.61
C SER A 493 -1.89 -16.38 8.01
N ASN A 494 -2.20 -15.55 9.00
CA ASN A 494 -1.29 -14.51 9.47
C ASN A 494 -1.30 -14.42 10.99
N LYS A 495 -0.15 -14.64 11.63
CA LYS A 495 0.06 -14.30 13.04
C LYS A 495 -0.10 -12.80 13.26
N ASN A 496 -0.78 -12.42 14.32
CA ASN A 496 -1.07 -11.02 14.62
C ASN A 496 -1.03 -10.76 16.13
N THR A 497 -0.59 -9.57 16.52
CA THR A 497 -0.70 -9.17 17.93
C THR A 497 -2.16 -9.09 18.34
N VAL A 498 -2.41 -9.38 19.61
CA VAL A 498 -3.71 -9.19 20.25
C VAL A 498 -3.53 -8.25 21.45
N PRO A 499 -4.60 -7.56 21.90
CA PRO A 499 -4.53 -6.74 23.12
C PRO A 499 -3.83 -7.44 24.29
N GLY A 500 -2.98 -6.72 25.00
CA GLY A 500 -2.15 -7.24 26.10
C GLY A 500 -0.87 -7.96 25.67
N ASP A 501 -0.56 -8.09 24.38
CA ASP A 501 0.75 -8.60 23.93
C ASP A 501 1.89 -7.64 24.28
N ARG A 502 2.89 -8.14 25.01
CA ARG A 502 4.06 -7.33 25.43
C ARG A 502 5.08 -7.09 24.31
N SER A 503 4.97 -7.79 23.19
CA SER A 503 5.93 -7.71 22.08
C SER A 503 5.31 -8.05 20.73
N ALA A 504 5.50 -7.17 19.75
CA ALA A 504 5.12 -7.42 18.35
C ALA A 504 5.91 -8.58 17.69
N LEU A 505 7.02 -9.02 18.29
CA LEU A 505 7.83 -10.14 17.78
C LEU A 505 7.30 -11.51 18.20
N LYS A 506 6.38 -11.57 19.17
CA LYS A 506 5.76 -12.81 19.67
C LYS A 506 4.25 -12.64 19.75
N PRO A 507 3.57 -12.54 18.59
CA PRO A 507 2.13 -12.33 18.52
C PRO A 507 1.36 -13.51 19.13
N GLY A 508 0.42 -13.20 20.01
CA GLY A 508 -0.42 -14.18 20.71
C GLY A 508 -1.64 -14.63 19.92
N GLY A 509 -1.87 -14.14 18.69
CA GLY A 509 -3.09 -14.45 17.95
C GLY A 509 -2.90 -14.71 16.46
N LEU A 510 -4.02 -15.02 15.82
CA LEU A 510 -4.18 -15.23 14.38
C LEU A 510 -5.22 -14.27 13.83
N ARG A 511 -4.90 -13.66 12.69
CA ARG A 511 -5.81 -12.85 11.91
C ARG A 511 -6.27 -13.65 10.69
N LEU A 512 -7.56 -13.96 10.65
CA LEU A 512 -8.19 -14.80 9.62
C LEU A 512 -9.23 -13.98 8.86
N GLY A 513 -9.34 -14.17 7.55
CA GLY A 513 -10.28 -13.45 6.71
C GLY A 513 -10.95 -14.34 5.69
N THR A 514 -12.11 -13.87 5.22
CA THR A 514 -12.99 -14.60 4.30
C THR A 514 -12.97 -14.17 2.82
N PRO A 515 -12.42 -13.02 2.37
CA PRO A 515 -12.56 -12.57 0.98
C PRO A 515 -12.08 -13.55 -0.09
N ALA A 516 -10.89 -14.13 0.07
CA ALA A 516 -10.26 -14.97 -0.94
C ALA A 516 -11.04 -16.26 -1.18
N MET A 517 -11.39 -16.99 -0.11
CA MET A 517 -12.15 -18.24 -0.25
C MET A 517 -13.60 -18.01 -0.64
N THR A 518 -14.19 -16.88 -0.23
CA THR A 518 -15.54 -16.50 -0.73
C THR A 518 -15.51 -16.24 -2.24
N THR A 519 -14.42 -15.68 -2.79
CA THR A 519 -14.27 -15.54 -4.25
C THR A 519 -14.23 -16.90 -4.96
N ARG A 520 -13.76 -17.95 -4.29
CA ARG A 520 -13.77 -19.33 -4.81
C ARG A 520 -15.10 -20.06 -4.62
N GLY A 521 -16.07 -19.44 -3.95
CA GLY A 521 -17.42 -19.99 -3.75
C GLY A 521 -17.73 -20.52 -2.35
N PHE A 522 -16.79 -20.42 -1.39
CA PHE A 522 -17.04 -20.87 -0.02
C PHE A 522 -18.25 -20.14 0.59
N GLN A 523 -19.08 -20.90 1.30
CA GLN A 523 -20.30 -20.48 1.98
C GLN A 523 -20.16 -20.60 3.51
N PRO A 524 -21.16 -20.16 4.29
CA PRO A 524 -21.03 -20.14 5.75
C PRO A 524 -20.69 -21.49 6.38
N GLU A 525 -21.22 -22.61 5.85
CA GLU A 525 -20.91 -23.96 6.35
C GLU A 525 -19.46 -24.37 6.04
N ASP A 526 -18.95 -24.00 4.87
CA ASP A 526 -17.53 -24.22 4.54
C ASP A 526 -16.63 -23.50 5.56
N PHE A 527 -17.01 -22.29 5.98
CA PHE A 527 -16.26 -21.56 7.01
C PHE A 527 -16.35 -22.17 8.41
N ARG A 528 -17.38 -22.96 8.72
CA ARG A 528 -17.41 -23.78 9.95
C ARG A 528 -16.39 -24.91 9.85
N ARG A 529 -16.30 -25.58 8.70
CA ARG A 529 -15.27 -26.60 8.45
C ARG A 529 -13.86 -26.00 8.47
N VAL A 530 -13.67 -24.79 7.95
CA VAL A 530 -12.40 -24.04 8.07
C VAL A 530 -12.03 -23.83 9.54
N ALA A 531 -12.98 -23.44 10.39
CA ALA A 531 -12.73 -23.28 11.83
C ALA A 531 -12.24 -24.59 12.47
N ASP A 532 -12.81 -25.73 12.07
CA ASP A 532 -12.41 -27.05 12.57
C ASP A 532 -11.01 -27.46 12.11
N ILE A 533 -10.63 -27.11 10.88
CA ILE A 533 -9.26 -27.29 10.37
C ILE A 533 -8.28 -26.44 11.20
N VAL A 534 -8.64 -25.19 11.50
CA VAL A 534 -7.82 -24.31 12.35
C VAL A 534 -7.66 -24.90 13.75
N ASP A 535 -8.73 -25.42 14.36
CA ASP A 535 -8.67 -26.06 15.67
C ASP A 535 -7.78 -27.31 15.71
N ARG A 536 -7.88 -28.16 14.68
CA ARG A 536 -6.98 -29.31 14.52
C ARG A 536 -5.52 -28.88 14.40
N ALA A 537 -5.22 -27.84 13.63
CA ALA A 537 -3.87 -27.30 13.50
C ALA A 537 -3.33 -26.74 14.84
N VAL A 538 -4.18 -26.06 15.63
CA VAL A 538 -3.82 -25.61 16.98
C VAL A 538 -3.50 -26.81 17.88
N THR A 539 -4.31 -27.86 17.85
CA THR A 539 -4.11 -29.08 18.63
C THR A 539 -2.79 -29.78 18.25
N ILE A 540 -2.50 -29.90 16.95
CA ILE A 540 -1.22 -30.41 16.44
C ILE A 540 -0.07 -29.54 16.96
N THR A 541 -0.22 -28.21 16.92
CA THR A 541 0.80 -27.27 17.41
C THR A 541 1.10 -27.49 18.89
N GLN A 542 0.09 -27.68 19.74
CA GLN A 542 0.27 -27.93 21.18
C GLN A 542 1.09 -29.19 21.43
N LYS A 543 0.79 -30.29 20.72
CA LYS A 543 1.56 -31.55 20.83
C LYS A 543 3.01 -31.35 20.38
N LEU A 544 3.20 -30.76 19.20
CA LEU A 544 4.53 -30.55 18.62
C LEU A 544 5.38 -29.58 19.45
N ASP A 545 4.78 -28.55 20.05
CA ASP A 545 5.52 -27.60 20.88
C ASP A 545 6.07 -28.26 22.15
N LYS A 546 5.31 -29.18 22.74
CA LYS A 546 5.81 -30.02 23.85
C LYS A 546 7.00 -30.87 23.41
N SER A 547 6.86 -31.62 22.32
CA SER A 547 7.93 -32.50 21.81
C SER A 547 9.17 -31.73 21.35
N ALA A 548 8.98 -30.56 20.72
CA ALA A 548 10.06 -29.69 20.30
C ALA A 548 10.88 -29.17 21.49
N LYS A 549 10.21 -28.78 22.59
CA LYS A 549 10.88 -28.36 23.83
C LYS A 549 11.70 -29.50 24.43
N GLU A 550 11.15 -30.71 24.49
CA GLU A 550 11.84 -31.89 25.01
C GLU A 550 13.06 -32.25 24.14
N SER A 551 12.91 -32.23 22.80
CA SER A 551 14.00 -32.46 21.85
C SER A 551 15.10 -31.40 21.91
N ALA A 552 14.73 -30.13 22.03
CA ALA A 552 15.69 -29.04 22.17
C ALA A 552 16.44 -29.10 23.51
N ALA A 553 15.74 -29.47 24.60
CA ALA A 553 16.35 -29.65 25.90
C ALA A 553 17.36 -30.82 25.90
N SER A 554 17.01 -31.97 25.29
CA SER A 554 17.92 -33.12 25.20
C SER A 554 19.15 -32.85 24.33
N LYS A 555 19.03 -31.94 23.33
CA LYS A 555 20.14 -31.44 22.51
C LYS A 555 20.94 -30.29 23.16
N GLY A 556 20.64 -29.92 24.41
CA GLY A 556 21.38 -28.89 25.14
C GLY A 556 21.15 -27.44 24.64
N VAL A 557 20.02 -27.17 23.97
CA VAL A 557 19.70 -25.82 23.51
C VAL A 557 19.42 -24.90 24.71
N LYS A 558 20.17 -23.80 24.82
CA LYS A 558 20.09 -22.84 25.95
C LYS A 558 18.67 -22.32 26.25
N ASN A 559 17.83 -22.16 25.22
CA ASN A 559 16.43 -21.81 25.38
C ASN A 559 15.55 -22.71 24.50
N PRO A 560 15.03 -23.83 25.05
CA PRO A 560 14.26 -24.80 24.28
C PRO A 560 12.87 -24.29 23.88
N ASN A 561 12.37 -23.21 24.50
CA ASN A 561 11.04 -22.63 24.21
C ASN A 561 11.05 -21.57 23.09
N THR A 562 12.08 -21.55 22.23
CA THR A 562 12.14 -20.58 21.14
C THR A 562 11.30 -21.01 19.95
N VAL A 563 10.70 -20.05 19.24
CA VAL A 563 10.05 -20.30 17.95
C VAL A 563 11.03 -20.96 16.98
N LYS A 564 12.30 -20.54 17.00
CA LYS A 564 13.37 -21.15 16.19
C LYS A 564 13.49 -22.66 16.45
N ALA A 565 13.58 -23.08 17.72
CA ALA A 565 13.67 -24.50 18.06
C ALA A 565 12.42 -25.28 17.60
N PHE A 566 11.23 -24.68 17.70
CA PHE A 566 10.00 -25.26 17.16
C PHE A 566 10.06 -25.43 15.64
N LEU A 567 10.46 -24.39 14.89
CA LEU A 567 10.56 -24.45 13.43
C LEU A 567 11.58 -25.49 12.96
N GLU A 568 12.73 -25.61 13.65
CA GLU A 568 13.75 -26.62 13.37
C GLU A 568 13.23 -28.04 13.62
N TYR A 569 12.44 -28.24 14.69
CA TYR A 569 11.84 -29.53 15.00
C TYR A 569 10.79 -29.95 13.95
N VAL A 570 9.93 -29.02 13.53
CA VAL A 570 8.83 -29.30 12.60
C VAL A 570 9.31 -29.44 11.15
N GLY A 571 10.39 -28.76 10.76
CA GLY A 571 10.95 -28.85 9.41
C GLY A 571 9.93 -28.50 8.31
N ASN A 572 9.79 -29.38 7.32
CA ASN A 572 8.80 -29.29 6.24
C ASN A 572 7.50 -30.07 6.53
N GLY A 573 7.38 -30.68 7.71
CA GLY A 573 6.20 -31.42 8.14
C GLY A 573 5.99 -32.78 7.47
N GLU A 574 6.88 -33.23 6.58
CA GLU A 574 6.71 -34.51 5.85
C GLU A 574 6.82 -35.74 6.76
N GLU A 575 7.56 -35.63 7.86
CA GLU A 575 7.74 -36.70 8.86
C GLU A 575 6.62 -36.71 9.93
N ILE A 576 5.67 -35.76 9.86
CA ILE A 576 4.61 -35.60 10.86
C ILE A 576 3.28 -36.03 10.24
N SER A 577 2.86 -37.26 10.55
CA SER A 577 1.67 -37.88 9.95
C SER A 577 0.39 -37.04 10.09
N GLU A 578 0.16 -36.41 11.24
CA GLU A 578 -1.00 -35.53 11.47
C GLU A 578 -1.01 -34.31 10.52
N ILE A 579 0.17 -33.77 10.18
CA ILE A 579 0.30 -32.64 9.22
C ILE A 579 0.03 -33.13 7.80
N VAL A 580 0.64 -34.24 7.40
CA VAL A 580 0.47 -34.82 6.05
C VAL A 580 -0.99 -35.18 5.80
N GLN A 581 -1.65 -35.79 6.77
CA GLN A 581 -3.06 -36.15 6.67
C GLN A 581 -3.95 -34.90 6.54
N LEU A 582 -3.78 -33.91 7.43
CA LEU A 582 -4.57 -32.68 7.37
C LEU A 582 -4.31 -31.89 6.08
N ARG A 583 -3.06 -31.87 5.59
CA ARG A 583 -2.71 -31.28 4.30
C ARG A 583 -3.49 -31.93 3.16
N GLN A 584 -3.47 -33.26 3.08
CA GLN A 584 -4.18 -33.99 2.02
C GLN A 584 -5.68 -33.68 2.04
N GLU A 585 -6.30 -33.71 3.23
CA GLU A 585 -7.72 -33.37 3.39
C GLU A 585 -8.05 -31.93 2.93
N VAL A 586 -7.16 -30.98 3.23
CA VAL A 586 -7.29 -29.58 2.81
C VAL A 586 -7.11 -29.44 1.30
N GLU A 587 -6.07 -30.06 0.72
CA GLU A 587 -5.76 -29.98 -0.71
C GLU A 587 -6.86 -30.60 -1.58
N ASP A 588 -7.39 -31.76 -1.15
CA ASP A 588 -8.48 -32.45 -1.84
C ASP A 588 -9.76 -31.62 -1.79
N TRP A 589 -10.10 -31.06 -0.63
CA TRP A 589 -11.31 -30.26 -0.50
C TRP A 589 -11.20 -28.91 -1.20
N ALA A 590 -10.14 -28.14 -0.94
CA ALA A 590 -9.92 -26.84 -1.58
C ALA A 590 -9.80 -26.98 -3.11
N GLY A 591 -9.23 -28.09 -3.60
CA GLY A 591 -9.12 -28.39 -5.02
C GLY A 591 -10.46 -28.53 -5.76
N THR A 592 -11.57 -28.79 -5.05
CA THR A 592 -12.91 -28.90 -5.66
C THR A 592 -13.54 -27.56 -6.06
N PHE A 593 -12.98 -26.43 -5.60
CA PHE A 593 -13.53 -25.10 -5.86
C PHE A 593 -12.84 -24.43 -7.05
N ASN A 594 -13.60 -23.71 -7.87
CA ASN A 594 -13.08 -23.03 -9.05
C ASN A 594 -12.12 -21.88 -8.69
N LEU A 595 -11.25 -21.56 -9.64
CA LEU A 595 -10.41 -20.36 -9.62
C LEU A 595 -10.92 -19.36 -10.68
N PRO A 596 -10.90 -18.04 -10.43
CA PRO A 596 -11.42 -17.04 -11.37
C PRO A 596 -10.78 -16.99 -12.77
N TRP A 597 -9.60 -17.60 -12.94
CA TRP A 597 -8.84 -17.66 -14.20
C TRP A 597 -8.67 -19.08 -14.74
N ALA A 598 -9.28 -20.09 -14.11
CA ALA A 598 -9.37 -21.41 -14.71
C ALA A 598 -10.48 -21.37 -15.76
N LYS A 599 -10.14 -21.70 -17.02
CA LYS A 599 -11.16 -21.98 -18.03
C LYS A 599 -11.76 -23.35 -17.73
N GLU A 600 -13.09 -23.42 -17.70
CA GLU A 600 -13.82 -24.70 -17.69
C GLU A 600 -13.52 -25.54 -18.93
#